data_AF-A0A0E3SFY3-F1
#
_entry.id   AF-A0A0E3SFY3-F1
#
_cell.length_a   1.000
_cell.length_b   1.000
_cell.length_c   1.000
_cell.angle_alpha   90.00
_cell.angle_beta   90.00
_cell.angle_gamma   90.00
#
_symmetry.space_group_name_H-M   'P 1'
#
loop_
_entity.id
_entity.type
_entity.pdbx_description
1 polymer ?
#
loop_
_entity_poly.entity_id
_entity_poly.type
_entity_poly.pdbx_seq_one_letter_code
_entity_poly.pdbx_strand_id
1 'polypeptide(L)'
;MAVMIATLGGSGDIIKLGVRLMENVDKVLIVAGKPLYELYPESEIKEGTEIVNPPEKASELTKLLDGFGIGVETFKVDPFNFKECLITIIELIHSQPEGVEVVLNVTGGTKILSLAAMSAAGMCRCKAFVIQEKGNGSIKLELPMPDSGYFEKIGKQGKKILSYLMQEEKKLKKPLEQCSDEKLKPFITKNIANHLGVTPQTITPTLKALEFSGLLSSRKGAVKRGEPAGGKSGVKIWSLTDEGKIYAAYFSKEKLRMI
;
A
#
# COMPACT_ATOMS: atom_id res chain seq x y z
N MET A 1 -6.98 -5.08 -16.71
CA MET A 1 -7.30 -3.68 -16.96
C MET A 1 -7.27 -2.92 -15.66
N ALA A 2 -6.39 -1.93 -15.56
CA ALA A 2 -6.25 -1.10 -14.37
C ALA A 2 -6.49 0.37 -14.72
N VAL A 3 -7.15 1.09 -13.81
CA VAL A 3 -7.35 2.53 -13.86
C VAL A 3 -6.43 3.16 -12.82
N MET A 4 -5.55 4.04 -13.27
CA MET A 4 -4.70 4.82 -12.36
C MET A 4 -5.34 6.17 -12.09
N ILE A 5 -5.65 6.48 -10.84
CA ILE A 5 -6.02 7.84 -10.43
C ILE A 5 -4.75 8.52 -9.91
N ALA A 6 -4.36 9.65 -10.50
CA ALA A 6 -3.11 10.31 -10.17
C ALA A 6 -3.34 11.76 -9.74
N THR A 7 -2.78 12.13 -8.58
CA THR A 7 -2.78 13.53 -8.13
C THR A 7 -1.69 14.31 -8.87
N LEU A 8 -2.02 15.49 -9.38
CA LEU A 8 -1.11 16.31 -10.17
C LEU A 8 -0.87 17.69 -9.53
N GLY A 9 0.42 18.04 -9.47
CA GLY A 9 0.92 19.36 -9.09
C GLY A 9 1.74 19.95 -10.23
N GLY A 10 2.97 20.37 -9.95
CA GLY A 10 3.82 21.04 -10.95
C GLY A 10 4.56 20.16 -11.94
N SER A 11 4.66 18.85 -11.70
CA SER A 11 5.32 17.93 -12.63
C SER A 11 4.43 16.73 -12.96
N GLY A 12 4.35 16.42 -14.25
CA GLY A 12 3.70 15.23 -14.77
C GLY A 12 4.60 13.99 -14.86
N ASP A 13 5.91 14.13 -14.63
CA ASP A 13 6.87 13.03 -14.86
C ASP A 13 6.63 11.84 -13.94
N ILE A 14 6.19 12.11 -12.70
CA ILE A 14 5.77 11.09 -11.74
C ILE A 14 4.53 10.30 -12.21
N ILE A 15 3.67 10.88 -13.06
CA ILE A 15 2.53 10.16 -13.63
C ILE A 15 3.03 9.25 -14.76
N LYS A 16 3.91 9.75 -15.63
CA LYS A 16 4.55 8.96 -16.70
C LYS A 16 5.31 7.76 -16.12
N LEU A 17 6.12 8.00 -15.08
CA LEU A 17 6.84 6.94 -14.37
C LEU A 17 5.88 5.95 -13.71
N GLY A 18 4.77 6.44 -13.14
CA GLY A 18 3.75 5.58 -12.54
C GLY A 18 3.13 4.62 -13.55
N VAL A 19 2.71 5.15 -14.70
CA VAL A 19 2.23 4.35 -15.84
C VAL A 19 3.27 3.31 -16.25
N ARG A 20 4.54 3.72 -16.45
CA ARG A 20 5.61 2.81 -16.89
C ARG A 20 5.91 1.70 -15.88
N LEU A 21 5.78 1.97 -14.58
CA LEU A 21 6.04 1.01 -13.50
C LEU A 21 4.82 0.13 -13.19
N MET A 22 3.72 0.31 -13.91
CA MET A 22 2.52 -0.52 -13.84
C MET A 22 2.36 -1.30 -15.16
N GLU A 23 2.13 -2.60 -15.08
CA GLU A 23 2.16 -3.46 -16.28
C GLU A 23 0.86 -3.42 -17.11
N ASN A 24 -0.24 -2.84 -16.61
CA ASN A 24 -1.58 -2.95 -17.24
C ASN A 24 -2.49 -1.71 -17.03
N VAL A 25 -1.98 -0.50 -17.26
CA VAL A 25 -2.79 0.74 -17.14
C VAL A 25 -3.43 1.08 -18.47
N ASP A 26 -4.76 1.02 -18.54
CA ASP A 26 -5.53 1.34 -19.75
C ASP A 26 -6.13 2.75 -19.70
N LYS A 27 -6.30 3.30 -18.49
CA LYS A 27 -6.86 4.62 -18.26
C LYS A 27 -6.16 5.35 -17.11
N VAL A 28 -5.94 6.65 -17.28
CA VAL A 28 -5.45 7.55 -16.23
C VAL A 28 -6.46 8.65 -15.97
N LEU A 29 -6.90 8.77 -14.71
CA LEU A 29 -7.73 9.88 -14.25
C LEU A 29 -6.83 10.85 -13.47
N ILE A 30 -6.57 12.01 -14.06
CA ILE A 30 -5.71 13.03 -13.47
C ILE A 30 -6.55 13.95 -12.60
N VAL A 31 -6.27 14.01 -11.30
CA VAL A 31 -6.85 15.00 -10.39
C VAL A 31 -5.87 16.14 -10.24
N ALA A 32 -6.13 17.23 -10.96
CA ALA A 32 -5.26 18.39 -11.07
C ALA A 32 -5.75 19.51 -10.15
N GLY A 33 -4.84 20.07 -9.34
CA GLY A 33 -5.13 21.27 -8.57
C GLY A 33 -5.41 22.47 -9.48
N LYS A 34 -6.46 23.23 -9.21
CA LYS A 34 -6.68 24.55 -9.82
C LYS A 34 -5.44 25.42 -9.59
N PRO A 35 -5.04 26.21 -10.59
CA PRO A 35 -3.90 27.11 -10.46
C PRO A 35 -4.19 28.20 -9.42
N LEU A 36 -3.13 28.73 -8.79
CA LEU A 36 -3.27 29.68 -7.67
C LEU A 36 -4.06 30.93 -8.03
N TYR A 37 -3.93 31.43 -9.26
CA TYR A 37 -4.65 32.62 -9.72
C TYR A 37 -6.17 32.41 -9.81
N GLU A 38 -6.65 31.17 -9.98
CA GLU A 38 -8.10 30.85 -9.94
C GLU A 38 -8.63 30.80 -8.51
N LEU A 39 -7.78 30.45 -7.53
CA LEU A 39 -8.16 30.26 -6.14
C LEU A 39 -8.04 31.55 -5.32
N TYR A 40 -7.01 32.34 -5.63
CA TYR A 40 -6.68 33.58 -4.95
C TYR A 40 -6.41 34.68 -5.98
N PRO A 41 -7.45 35.17 -6.68
CA PRO A 41 -7.31 36.17 -7.74
C PRO A 41 -6.74 37.50 -7.24
N GLU A 42 -6.90 37.80 -5.95
CA GLU A 42 -6.37 39.00 -5.30
C GLU A 42 -4.96 38.79 -4.71
N SER A 43 -4.39 37.59 -4.80
CA SER A 43 -3.04 37.36 -4.28
C SER A 43 -2.00 38.01 -5.19
N GLU A 44 -1.14 38.84 -4.59
CA GLU A 44 0.09 39.29 -5.24
C GLU A 44 1.03 38.10 -5.37
N ILE A 45 0.86 37.29 -6.42
CA ILE A 45 1.86 36.31 -6.82
C ILE A 45 3.12 37.11 -7.11
N LYS A 46 4.11 37.00 -6.22
CA LYS A 46 5.35 37.77 -6.31
C LYS A 46 5.97 37.56 -7.69
N GLU A 47 6.39 38.66 -8.30
CA GLU A 47 7.15 38.67 -9.55
C GLU A 47 8.34 37.69 -9.43
N GLY A 48 8.47 36.76 -10.39
CA GLY A 48 9.47 35.69 -10.35
C GLY A 48 9.01 34.36 -9.71
N THR A 49 7.78 34.26 -9.22
CA THR A 49 7.21 32.97 -8.80
C THR A 49 6.77 32.17 -10.03
N GLU A 50 7.30 30.96 -10.22
CA GLU A 50 6.86 30.06 -11.28
C GLU A 50 5.36 29.76 -11.12
N ILE A 51 4.55 30.20 -12.08
CA ILE A 51 3.11 29.93 -12.10
C ILE A 51 2.94 28.47 -12.52
N VAL A 52 2.85 27.60 -11.54
CA VAL A 52 2.49 26.21 -11.77
C VAL A 52 1.03 26.14 -12.21
N ASN A 53 0.78 25.64 -13.42
CA ASN A 53 -0.55 25.38 -13.96
C ASN A 53 -0.76 23.86 -14.15
N PRO A 54 -1.24 23.14 -13.11
CA PRO A 54 -1.43 21.69 -13.20
C PRO A 54 -2.37 21.26 -14.35
N PRO A 55 -3.47 21.97 -14.66
CA PRO A 55 -4.29 21.68 -15.84
C PRO A 55 -3.52 21.69 -17.17
N GLU A 56 -2.59 22.61 -17.39
CA GLU A 56 -1.77 22.63 -18.60
C GLU A 56 -0.87 21.39 -18.66
N LYS A 57 -0.24 21.03 -17.53
CA LYS A 57 0.55 19.80 -17.40
C LYS A 57 -0.28 18.54 -17.61
N ALA A 58 -1.54 18.53 -17.20
CA ALA A 58 -2.46 17.43 -17.47
C ALA A 58 -2.76 17.30 -18.98
N SER A 59 -2.91 18.42 -19.69
CA SER A 59 -3.12 18.44 -21.15
C SER A 59 -1.89 17.94 -21.92
N GLU A 60 -0.69 18.36 -21.52
CA GLU A 60 0.57 17.84 -22.06
C GLU A 60 0.67 16.31 -21.87
N LEU A 61 0.33 15.82 -20.66
CA LEU A 61 0.32 14.40 -20.35
C LEU A 61 -0.71 13.61 -21.15
N THR A 62 -1.91 14.16 -21.32
CA THR A 62 -3.00 13.54 -22.09
C THR A 62 -2.54 13.20 -23.49
N LYS A 63 -1.96 14.16 -24.21
CA LYS A 63 -1.44 13.95 -25.58
C LYS A 63 -0.37 12.87 -25.65
N LEU A 64 0.51 12.84 -24.64
CA LEU A 64 1.59 11.87 -24.58
C LEU A 64 1.09 10.45 -24.31
N LEU A 65 0.18 10.28 -23.35
CA LEU A 65 -0.36 8.99 -22.95
C LEU A 65 -1.35 8.42 -23.97
N ASP A 66 -2.16 9.26 -24.62
CA ASP A 66 -2.99 8.86 -25.75
C ASP A 66 -2.15 8.24 -26.88
N GLY A 67 -0.93 8.75 -27.11
CA GLY A 67 0.02 8.18 -28.06
C GLY A 67 0.47 6.75 -27.73
N PHE A 68 0.29 6.30 -26.49
CA PHE A 68 0.53 4.93 -26.04
C PHE A 68 -0.76 4.09 -25.95
N GLY A 69 -1.91 4.63 -26.39
CA GLY A 69 -3.21 3.97 -26.32
C GLY A 69 -3.85 3.99 -24.93
N ILE A 70 -3.38 4.87 -24.03
CA ILE A 70 -3.88 5.00 -22.66
C ILE A 70 -4.84 6.17 -22.61
N GLY A 71 -6.11 5.92 -22.28
CA GLY A 71 -7.12 6.99 -22.19
C GLY A 71 -6.87 7.90 -20.99
N VAL A 72 -6.91 9.22 -21.18
CA VAL A 72 -6.71 10.18 -20.09
C VAL A 72 -7.90 11.12 -19.92
N GLU A 73 -8.34 11.28 -18.67
CA GLU A 73 -9.34 12.29 -18.29
C GLU A 73 -8.78 13.16 -17.17
N THR A 74 -9.10 14.46 -17.18
CA THR A 74 -8.61 15.42 -16.19
C THR A 74 -9.77 16.04 -15.41
N PHE A 75 -9.62 16.07 -14.09
CA PHE A 75 -10.57 16.63 -13.14
C PHE A 75 -9.90 17.74 -12.34
N LYS A 76 -10.47 18.94 -12.36
CA LYS A 76 -9.95 20.10 -11.64
C LYS A 76 -10.56 20.18 -10.24
N VAL A 77 -9.73 20.36 -9.22
CA VAL A 77 -10.16 20.53 -7.82
C VAL A 77 -9.46 21.70 -7.17
N ASP A 78 -10.04 22.32 -6.15
CA ASP A 78 -9.26 23.15 -5.22
C ASP A 78 -8.30 22.24 -4.41
N PRO A 79 -6.98 22.29 -4.66
CA PRO A 79 -6.01 21.40 -4.03
C PRO A 79 -5.76 21.73 -2.55
N PHE A 80 -6.38 22.79 -2.01
CA PHE A 80 -6.35 23.13 -0.58
C PHE A 80 -7.65 22.78 0.13
N ASN A 81 -8.71 22.44 -0.61
CA ASN A 81 -9.96 21.95 -0.07
C ASN A 81 -9.94 20.42 0.04
N PHE A 82 -9.58 19.93 1.23
CA PHE A 82 -9.49 18.49 1.50
C PHE A 82 -10.80 17.74 1.19
N LYS A 83 -11.97 18.31 1.52
CA LYS A 83 -13.27 17.65 1.33
C LYS A 83 -13.62 17.51 -0.14
N GLU A 84 -13.44 18.58 -0.92
CA GLU A 84 -13.64 18.56 -2.37
C GLU A 84 -12.74 17.52 -3.04
N CYS A 85 -11.44 17.53 -2.68
CA CYS A 85 -10.49 16.54 -3.19
C CYS A 85 -10.92 15.10 -2.85
N LEU A 86 -11.28 14.86 -1.59
CA LEU A 86 -11.65 13.53 -1.10
C LEU A 86 -12.91 13.00 -1.80
N ILE A 87 -13.98 13.80 -1.85
CA ILE A 87 -15.25 13.42 -2.47
C ILE A 87 -15.04 13.14 -3.96
N THR A 88 -14.35 14.05 -4.67
CA THR A 88 -14.05 13.87 -6.10
C THR A 88 -13.33 12.55 -6.34
N ILE A 89 -12.29 12.24 -5.57
CA ILE A 89 -11.53 10.99 -5.77
C ILE A 89 -12.39 9.75 -5.46
N ILE A 90 -13.22 9.79 -4.43
CA ILE A 90 -14.15 8.68 -4.10
C ILE A 90 -15.15 8.46 -5.25
N GLU A 91 -15.71 9.53 -5.82
CA GLU A 91 -16.60 9.44 -6.99
C GLU A 91 -15.89 8.87 -8.22
N LEU A 92 -14.62 9.25 -8.45
CA LEU A 92 -13.80 8.67 -9.52
C LEU A 92 -13.53 7.18 -9.31
N ILE A 93 -13.31 6.74 -8.06
CA ILE A 93 -13.16 5.31 -7.75
C ILE A 93 -14.47 4.56 -8.03
N HIS A 94 -15.60 5.06 -7.52
CA HIS A 94 -16.90 4.38 -7.62
C HIS A 94 -17.55 4.44 -9.00
N SER A 95 -17.13 5.37 -9.86
CA SER A 95 -17.56 5.40 -11.26
C SER A 95 -16.89 4.33 -12.13
N GLN A 96 -15.87 3.61 -11.61
CA GLN A 96 -15.25 2.52 -12.35
C GLN A 96 -16.11 1.25 -12.32
N PRO A 97 -16.18 0.48 -13.41
CA PRO A 97 -16.92 -0.79 -13.44
C PRO A 97 -16.42 -1.80 -12.40
N GLU A 98 -17.32 -2.67 -11.95
CA GLU A 98 -16.95 -3.78 -11.07
C GLU A 98 -15.86 -4.66 -11.71
N GLY A 99 -14.90 -5.09 -10.90
CA GLY A 99 -13.78 -5.92 -11.34
C GLY A 99 -12.61 -5.16 -11.97
N VAL A 100 -12.71 -3.84 -12.17
CA VAL A 100 -11.58 -3.00 -12.59
C VAL A 100 -10.67 -2.71 -11.40
N GLU A 101 -9.37 -2.93 -11.56
CA GLU A 101 -8.39 -2.59 -10.52
C GLU A 101 -8.16 -1.08 -10.54
N VAL A 102 -8.50 -0.41 -9.43
CA VAL A 102 -8.22 1.03 -9.24
C VAL A 102 -7.01 1.20 -8.35
N VAL A 103 -6.02 1.96 -8.83
CA VAL A 103 -4.78 2.23 -8.11
C VAL A 103 -4.51 3.73 -8.07
N LEU A 104 -4.14 4.24 -6.88
CA LEU A 104 -3.88 5.66 -6.69
C LEU A 104 -2.38 5.96 -6.71
N ASN A 105 -1.94 6.84 -7.59
CA ASN A 105 -0.61 7.45 -7.53
C ASN A 105 -0.71 8.77 -6.76
N VAL A 106 -0.23 8.78 -5.52
CA VAL A 106 -0.34 9.93 -4.61
C VAL A 106 0.96 10.73 -4.51
N THR A 107 1.89 10.53 -5.44
CA THR A 107 3.21 11.18 -5.44
C THR A 107 3.10 12.70 -5.67
N GLY A 108 2.16 13.12 -6.51
CA GLY A 108 2.04 14.49 -6.99
C GLY A 108 1.01 15.33 -6.26
N GLY A 109 0.92 16.60 -6.63
CA GLY A 109 -0.04 17.55 -6.09
C GLY A 109 0.44 18.23 -4.81
N THR A 110 -0.44 19.01 -4.21
CA THR A 110 -0.23 19.54 -2.86
C THR A 110 -0.35 18.41 -1.85
N LYS A 111 0.24 18.58 -0.66
CA LYS A 111 0.12 17.60 0.43
C LYS A 111 -1.33 17.34 0.83
N ILE A 112 -2.22 18.34 0.74
CA ILE A 112 -3.64 18.20 1.04
C ILE A 112 -4.32 17.29 0.01
N LEU A 113 -4.04 17.50 -1.28
CA LEU A 113 -4.54 16.64 -2.35
C LEU A 113 -4.01 15.21 -2.23
N SER A 114 -2.71 15.02 -1.98
CA SER A 114 -2.12 13.68 -1.77
C SER A 114 -2.72 12.98 -0.53
N LEU A 115 -2.99 13.73 0.56
CA LEU A 115 -3.62 13.20 1.76
C LEU A 115 -5.08 12.81 1.52
N ALA A 116 -5.83 13.61 0.77
CA ALA A 116 -7.19 13.29 0.36
C ALA A 116 -7.23 12.02 -0.50
N ALA A 117 -6.31 11.90 -1.45
CA ALA A 117 -6.16 10.69 -2.26
C ALA A 117 -5.82 9.46 -1.43
N MET A 118 -4.86 9.56 -0.50
CA MET A 118 -4.52 8.45 0.41
C MET A 118 -5.73 8.06 1.29
N SER A 119 -6.50 9.04 1.77
CA SER A 119 -7.70 8.79 2.56
C SER A 119 -8.78 8.08 1.73
N ALA A 120 -9.00 8.52 0.48
CA ALA A 120 -9.92 7.87 -0.44
C ALA A 120 -9.51 6.42 -0.73
N ALA A 121 -8.22 6.16 -0.99
CA ALA A 121 -7.69 4.81 -1.17
C ALA A 121 -8.02 3.91 0.04
N GLY A 122 -7.75 4.39 1.26
CA GLY A 122 -8.05 3.64 2.48
C GLY A 122 -9.55 3.36 2.64
N MET A 123 -10.40 4.37 2.44
CA MET A 123 -11.87 4.24 2.58
C MET A 123 -12.47 3.28 1.54
N CYS A 124 -11.98 3.35 0.31
CA CYS A 124 -12.47 2.53 -0.81
C CYS A 124 -11.69 1.23 -0.99
N ARG A 125 -10.77 0.88 -0.08
CA ARG A 125 -9.93 -0.34 -0.13
C ARG A 125 -9.16 -0.49 -1.45
N CYS A 126 -8.71 0.62 -2.00
CA CYS A 126 -7.90 0.68 -3.21
C CYS A 126 -6.41 0.69 -2.85
N LYS A 127 -5.56 0.18 -3.74
CA LYS A 127 -4.11 0.31 -3.58
C LYS A 127 -3.70 1.77 -3.80
N ALA A 128 -2.68 2.24 -3.08
CA ALA A 128 -1.99 3.46 -3.45
C ALA A 128 -0.48 3.26 -3.41
N PHE A 129 0.24 4.09 -4.17
CA PHE A 129 1.69 4.09 -4.19
C PHE A 129 2.24 5.50 -4.34
N VAL A 130 3.51 5.64 -3.99
CA VAL A 130 4.33 6.80 -4.30
C VAL A 130 5.53 6.38 -5.15
N ILE A 131 6.04 7.31 -5.94
CA ILE A 131 7.29 7.16 -6.66
C ILE A 131 8.36 7.89 -5.86
N GLN A 132 9.39 7.14 -5.46
CA GLN A 132 10.54 7.68 -4.76
C GLN A 132 11.75 7.68 -5.68
N GLU A 133 12.37 8.86 -5.85
CA GLU A 133 13.66 8.97 -6.50
C GLU A 133 14.76 8.44 -5.56
N LYS A 134 15.58 7.52 -6.05
CA LYS A 134 16.74 6.98 -5.33
C LYS A 134 17.92 6.91 -6.28
N GLY A 135 18.88 7.83 -6.20
CA GLY A 135 20.24 7.77 -6.76
C GLY A 135 20.43 7.17 -8.17
N ASN A 136 20.19 5.87 -8.32
CA ASN A 136 20.28 5.08 -9.55
C ASN A 136 18.94 4.90 -10.30
N GLY A 137 17.86 5.55 -9.88
CA GLY A 137 16.56 5.52 -10.56
C GLY A 137 15.37 5.80 -9.66
N SER A 138 14.16 5.73 -10.22
CA SER A 138 12.92 5.90 -9.47
C SER A 138 12.30 4.54 -9.14
N ILE A 139 11.82 4.37 -7.91
CA ILE A 139 11.16 3.15 -7.46
C ILE A 139 9.68 3.42 -7.14
N LYS A 140 8.81 2.44 -7.45
CA LYS A 140 7.43 2.41 -6.98
C LYS A 140 7.40 1.84 -5.57
N LEU A 141 6.87 2.60 -4.61
CA LEU A 141 6.66 2.16 -3.24
C LEU A 141 5.16 2.08 -2.97
N GLU A 142 4.65 0.87 -2.78
CA GLU A 142 3.25 0.67 -2.37
C GLU A 142 3.06 1.16 -0.92
N LEU A 143 2.01 1.94 -0.71
CA LEU A 143 1.66 2.45 0.61
C LEU A 143 0.84 1.40 1.36
N PRO A 144 1.12 1.18 2.65
CA PRO A 144 0.27 0.32 3.47
C PRO A 144 -1.13 0.95 3.57
N MET A 145 -2.16 0.16 3.28
CA MET A 145 -3.57 0.56 3.39
C MET A 145 -4.24 -0.24 4.51
N PRO A 146 -3.96 0.11 5.78
CA PRO A 146 -4.49 -0.61 6.93
C PRO A 146 -6.03 -0.63 6.90
N ASP A 147 -6.67 -1.81 6.89
CA ASP A 147 -8.12 -1.88 7.16
C ASP A 147 -8.32 -1.49 8.63
N SER A 148 -8.89 -0.30 8.86
CA SER A 148 -9.14 0.22 10.21
C SER A 148 -9.98 -0.75 11.06
N GLY A 149 -10.79 -1.61 10.44
CA GLY A 149 -11.53 -2.66 11.11
C GLY A 149 -10.63 -3.72 11.76
N TYR A 150 -9.37 -3.87 11.37
CA TYR A 150 -8.44 -4.83 11.97
C TYR A 150 -8.10 -4.54 13.42
N PHE A 151 -8.14 -3.28 13.87
CA PHE A 151 -7.90 -2.96 15.28
C PHE A 151 -8.96 -3.57 16.20
N GLU A 152 -10.20 -3.67 15.70
CA GLU A 152 -11.34 -4.21 16.44
C GLU A 152 -11.61 -5.69 16.15
N LYS A 153 -11.39 -6.13 14.91
CA LYS A 153 -11.73 -7.49 14.43
C LYS A 153 -10.67 -8.54 14.77
N ILE A 154 -9.42 -8.15 14.99
CA ILE A 154 -8.36 -9.11 15.31
C ILE A 154 -8.48 -9.54 16.79
N GLY A 155 -8.99 -10.75 17.00
CA GLY A 155 -9.09 -11.36 18.32
C GLY A 155 -7.72 -11.54 19.00
N LYS A 156 -7.75 -11.75 20.32
CA LYS A 156 -6.55 -11.88 21.19
C LYS A 156 -5.50 -12.86 20.65
N GLN A 157 -5.93 -13.96 20.03
CA GLN A 157 -5.01 -14.95 19.45
C GLN A 157 -4.30 -14.42 18.20
N GLY A 158 -5.00 -13.70 17.31
CA GLY A 158 -4.39 -13.07 16.14
C GLY A 158 -3.34 -12.03 16.53
N LYS A 159 -3.64 -11.19 17.53
CA LYS A 159 -2.67 -10.23 18.09
C LYS A 159 -1.40 -10.94 18.58
N LYS A 160 -1.55 -12.05 19.32
CA LYS A 160 -0.41 -12.86 19.80
C LYS A 160 0.42 -13.45 18.66
N ILE A 161 -0.22 -13.96 17.61
CA ILE A 161 0.46 -14.50 16.43
C ILE A 161 1.30 -13.42 15.75
N LEU A 162 0.71 -12.26 15.46
CA LEU A 162 1.40 -11.14 14.80
C LEU A 162 2.61 -10.66 15.62
N SER A 163 2.43 -10.47 16.92
CA SER A 163 3.53 -10.09 17.83
C SER A 163 4.65 -11.13 17.87
N TYR A 164 4.31 -12.42 17.92
CA TYR A 164 5.31 -13.49 17.91
C TYR A 164 6.14 -13.49 16.63
N LEU A 165 5.49 -13.44 15.46
CA LEU A 165 6.18 -13.44 14.18
C LEU A 165 7.11 -12.23 14.03
N MET A 166 6.68 -11.04 14.48
CA MET A 166 7.51 -9.84 14.51
C MET A 166 8.75 -10.01 15.40
N GLN A 167 8.60 -10.64 16.56
CA GLN A 167 9.73 -10.90 17.47
C GLN A 167 10.72 -11.89 16.86
N GLU A 168 10.25 -12.95 16.20
CA GLU A 168 11.14 -13.91 15.52
C GLU A 168 11.81 -13.28 14.31
N GLU A 169 11.12 -12.45 13.53
CA GLU A 169 11.69 -11.75 12.37
C GLU A 169 12.83 -10.80 12.81
N LYS A 170 12.66 -10.08 13.92
CA LYS A 170 13.72 -9.23 14.50
C LYS A 170 14.98 -9.98 14.92
N LYS A 171 14.90 -11.29 15.16
CA LYS A 171 16.07 -12.14 15.49
C LYS A 171 16.87 -12.52 14.24
N LEU A 172 16.31 -12.33 13.04
CA LEU A 172 16.98 -12.65 11.79
C LEU A 172 18.02 -11.59 11.45
N LYS A 173 19.22 -12.03 11.04
CA LYS A 173 20.32 -11.15 10.62
C LYS A 173 20.22 -10.68 9.17
N LYS A 174 19.27 -11.22 8.41
CA LYS A 174 19.04 -10.96 6.98
C LYS A 174 17.54 -10.97 6.70
N PRO A 175 17.08 -10.36 5.60
CA PRO A 175 15.69 -10.44 5.16
C PRO A 175 15.17 -11.88 5.07
N LEU A 176 13.88 -12.06 5.30
CA LEU A 176 13.21 -13.36 5.42
C LEU A 176 13.32 -14.15 4.11
N GLU A 177 13.30 -13.45 2.98
CA GLU A 177 13.46 -13.97 1.61
C GLU A 177 14.85 -14.58 1.37
N GLN A 178 15.86 -14.12 2.11
CA GLN A 178 17.24 -14.61 2.01
C GLN A 178 17.56 -15.69 3.04
N CYS A 179 16.60 -16.07 3.89
CA CYS A 179 16.77 -17.09 4.91
C CYS A 179 16.46 -18.48 4.36
N SER A 180 17.26 -19.47 4.75
CA SER A 180 16.94 -20.87 4.48
C SER A 180 15.70 -21.30 5.26
N ASP A 181 14.93 -22.24 4.70
CA ASP A 181 13.72 -22.76 5.34
C ASP A 181 13.97 -23.31 6.75
N GLU A 182 15.17 -23.85 7.01
CA GLU A 182 15.59 -24.31 8.34
C GLU A 182 15.63 -23.18 9.37
N LYS A 183 16.13 -22.00 8.99
CA LYS A 183 16.13 -20.82 9.87
C LYS A 183 14.72 -20.28 10.08
N LEU A 184 13.81 -20.56 9.16
CA LEU A 184 12.42 -20.14 9.21
C LEU A 184 11.51 -21.15 9.92
N LYS A 185 12.08 -22.16 10.59
CA LYS A 185 11.31 -23.07 11.46
C LYS A 185 10.35 -22.36 12.43
N PRO A 186 10.72 -21.26 13.12
CA PRO A 186 9.80 -20.55 14.03
C PRO A 186 8.51 -20.06 13.35
N PHE A 187 8.55 -19.84 12.03
CA PHE A 187 7.47 -19.28 11.23
C PHE A 187 6.49 -20.34 10.68
N ILE A 188 6.61 -21.59 11.13
CA ILE A 188 5.74 -22.69 10.71
C ILE A 188 4.63 -22.86 11.75
N THR A 189 3.41 -23.20 11.30
CA THR A 189 2.21 -23.39 12.14
C THR A 189 2.49 -24.18 13.43
N LYS A 190 3.21 -25.31 13.34
CA LYS A 190 3.52 -26.14 14.52
C LYS A 190 4.29 -25.36 15.60
N ASN A 191 5.29 -24.58 15.21
CA ASN A 191 6.15 -23.86 16.15
C ASN A 191 5.48 -22.59 16.68
N ILE A 192 4.70 -21.90 15.85
CA ILE A 192 3.83 -20.82 16.29
C ILE A 192 2.85 -21.33 17.36
N ALA A 193 2.20 -22.48 17.11
CA ALA A 193 1.23 -23.06 18.05
C ALA A 193 1.89 -23.45 19.38
N ASN A 194 3.04 -24.13 19.31
CA ASN A 194 3.82 -24.51 20.48
C ASN A 194 4.22 -23.30 21.32
N HIS A 195 4.71 -22.21 20.69
CA HIS A 195 5.06 -20.99 21.41
C HIS A 195 3.85 -20.35 22.11
N LEU A 196 2.68 -20.42 21.49
CA LEU A 196 1.44 -19.88 22.03
C LEU A 196 0.75 -20.83 23.04
N GLY A 197 1.31 -22.01 23.30
CA GLY A 197 0.76 -23.00 24.24
C GLY A 197 -0.56 -23.62 23.76
N VAL A 198 -0.76 -23.75 22.45
CA VAL A 198 -1.99 -24.26 21.83
C VAL A 198 -1.68 -25.28 20.73
N THR A 199 -2.71 -25.98 20.24
CA THR A 199 -2.53 -26.95 19.15
C THR A 199 -2.48 -26.27 17.77
N PRO A 200 -1.81 -26.87 16.77
CA PRO A 200 -1.81 -26.35 15.39
C PRO A 200 -3.22 -26.18 14.81
N GLN A 201 -4.15 -27.08 15.15
CA GLN A 201 -5.55 -27.04 14.71
C GLN A 201 -6.25 -25.78 15.24
N THR A 202 -5.94 -25.36 16.46
CA THR A 202 -6.52 -24.16 17.08
C THR A 202 -6.11 -22.87 16.36
N ILE A 203 -4.85 -22.75 15.90
CA ILE A 203 -4.37 -21.50 15.28
C ILE A 203 -4.52 -21.44 13.76
N THR A 204 -4.72 -22.59 13.10
CA THR A 204 -4.78 -22.67 11.63
C THR A 204 -5.88 -21.78 11.03
N PRO A 205 -7.12 -21.76 11.56
CA PRO A 205 -8.16 -20.85 11.07
C PRO A 205 -7.74 -19.37 11.20
N THR A 206 -7.13 -19.00 12.33
CA THR A 206 -6.65 -17.64 12.58
C THR A 206 -5.54 -17.24 11.61
N LEU A 207 -4.57 -18.12 11.34
CA LEU A 207 -3.51 -17.87 10.36
C LEU A 207 -4.08 -17.66 8.94
N LYS A 208 -5.06 -18.47 8.54
CA LYS A 208 -5.76 -18.31 7.25
C LYS A 208 -6.56 -17.02 7.18
N ALA A 209 -7.24 -16.65 8.26
CA ALA A 209 -7.99 -15.39 8.31
C ALA A 209 -7.05 -14.19 8.20
N LEU A 210 -5.92 -14.19 8.92
CA LEU A 210 -4.91 -13.14 8.83
C LEU A 210 -4.26 -13.06 7.44
N GLU A 211 -4.07 -14.19 6.76
CA GLU A 211 -3.60 -14.24 5.37
C GLU A 211 -4.64 -13.69 4.39
N PHE A 212 -5.90 -14.08 4.53
CA PHE A 212 -7.00 -13.55 3.73
C PHE A 212 -7.15 -12.04 3.92
N SER A 213 -6.91 -11.55 5.14
CA SER A 213 -6.87 -10.14 5.49
C SER A 213 -5.60 -9.41 5.03
N GLY A 214 -4.66 -10.06 4.33
CA GLY A 214 -3.46 -9.41 3.82
C GLY A 214 -2.41 -9.07 4.88
N LEU A 215 -2.58 -9.50 6.13
CA LEU A 215 -1.62 -9.26 7.23
C LEU A 215 -0.52 -10.31 7.28
N LEU A 216 -0.79 -11.48 6.73
CA LEU A 216 0.18 -12.54 6.53
C LEU A 216 0.29 -12.88 5.05
N SER A 217 1.50 -13.23 4.64
CA SER A 217 1.76 -13.95 3.41
C SER A 217 2.30 -15.34 3.75
N SER A 218 2.30 -16.23 2.77
CA SER A 218 2.87 -17.55 2.96
C SER A 218 3.57 -18.08 1.73
N ARG A 219 4.53 -18.97 1.98
CA ARG A 219 5.17 -19.75 0.93
C ARG A 219 5.32 -21.21 1.34
N LYS A 220 5.40 -22.08 0.34
CA LYS A 220 5.81 -23.48 0.55
C LYS A 220 7.30 -23.51 0.86
N GLY A 221 7.67 -24.33 1.83
CA GLY A 221 9.06 -24.61 2.19
C GLY A 221 9.25 -26.07 2.57
N ALA A 222 10.48 -26.44 2.89
CA ALA A 222 10.84 -27.79 3.28
C ALA A 222 11.84 -27.79 4.44
N VAL A 223 11.48 -28.43 5.55
CA VAL A 223 12.32 -28.55 6.75
C VAL A 223 12.62 -30.00 7.09
N LYS A 224 13.83 -30.28 7.57
CA LYS A 224 14.25 -31.61 8.04
C LYS A 224 13.34 -32.06 9.20
N ARG A 225 12.80 -33.27 9.08
CA ARG A 225 12.19 -33.99 10.20
C ARG A 225 13.29 -34.37 11.19
N GLY A 226 12.97 -34.34 12.48
CA GLY A 226 13.83 -34.95 13.49
C GLY A 226 13.97 -36.45 13.24
N GLU A 227 15.02 -37.04 13.78
CA GLU A 227 15.21 -38.49 13.77
C GLU A 227 14.02 -39.20 14.44
N PRO A 228 13.63 -40.40 13.97
CA PRO A 228 14.33 -41.28 13.02
C PRO A 228 13.95 -41.08 11.54
N ALA A 229 13.09 -40.11 11.22
CA ALA A 229 12.45 -40.03 9.91
C ALA A 229 13.35 -39.53 8.76
N GLY A 230 14.49 -38.89 9.05
CA GLY A 230 15.58 -38.52 8.11
C GLY A 230 15.25 -37.57 6.93
N GLY A 231 13.99 -37.44 6.53
CA GLY A 231 13.55 -36.72 5.34
C GLY A 231 13.10 -35.29 5.59
N LYS A 232 12.99 -34.49 4.51
CA LYS A 232 12.38 -33.16 4.56
C LYS A 232 10.85 -33.28 4.50
N SER A 233 10.16 -32.50 5.32
CA SER A 233 8.70 -32.34 5.27
C SER A 233 8.36 -31.05 4.57
N GLY A 234 7.42 -31.10 3.62
CA GLY A 234 6.78 -29.90 3.10
C GLY A 234 6.04 -29.16 4.22
N VAL A 235 6.24 -27.86 4.30
CA VAL A 235 5.64 -26.98 5.32
C VAL A 235 5.18 -25.67 4.70
N LYS A 236 4.23 -25.02 5.37
CA LYS A 236 3.82 -23.65 5.07
C LYS A 236 4.58 -22.72 6.02
N ILE A 237 5.34 -21.80 5.44
CA ILE A 237 6.08 -20.76 6.16
C ILE A 237 5.27 -19.48 6.07
N TRP A 238 4.97 -18.88 7.22
CA TRP A 238 4.19 -17.67 7.34
C TRP A 238 5.09 -16.46 7.55
N SER A 239 4.84 -15.36 6.85
CA SER A 239 5.58 -14.11 7.01
C SER A 239 4.60 -12.96 7.21
N LEU A 240 5.02 -11.95 7.97
CA LEU A 240 4.26 -10.70 8.04
C LEU A 240 4.41 -9.96 6.72
N THR A 241 3.30 -9.45 6.19
CA THR A 241 3.34 -8.38 5.17
C THR A 241 3.77 -7.07 5.83
N ASP A 242 4.06 -6.05 5.04
CA ASP A 242 4.38 -4.72 5.58
C ASP A 242 3.22 -4.16 6.42
N GLU A 243 1.98 -4.40 6.01
CA GLU A 243 0.80 -4.09 6.80
C GLU A 243 0.77 -4.90 8.11
N GLY A 244 0.96 -6.23 8.02
CA GLY A 244 1.06 -7.10 9.20
C GLY A 244 2.12 -6.64 10.20
N LYS A 245 3.25 -6.12 9.72
CA LYS A 245 4.32 -5.55 10.54
C LYS A 245 3.87 -4.30 11.30
N ILE A 246 3.13 -3.40 10.65
CA ILE A 246 2.57 -2.20 11.29
C ILE A 246 1.63 -2.58 12.43
N TYR A 247 0.68 -3.51 12.18
CA TYR A 247 -0.25 -3.98 13.21
C TYR A 247 0.47 -4.72 14.35
N ALA A 248 1.43 -5.60 14.02
CA ALA A 248 2.22 -6.30 15.03
C ALA A 248 2.98 -5.31 15.93
N ALA A 249 3.53 -4.23 15.36
CA ALA A 249 4.22 -3.19 16.11
C ALA A 249 3.26 -2.41 17.03
N TYR A 250 2.06 -2.10 16.56
CA TYR A 250 1.01 -1.46 17.36
C TYR A 250 0.60 -2.33 18.56
N PHE A 251 0.23 -3.58 18.33
CA PHE A 251 -0.21 -4.50 19.40
C PHE A 251 0.91 -4.85 20.38
N SER A 252 2.16 -4.82 19.94
CA SER A 252 3.31 -5.02 20.83
C SER A 252 3.48 -3.88 21.83
N LYS A 253 3.02 -2.66 21.49
CA LYS A 253 3.03 -1.49 22.39
C LYS A 253 1.82 -1.43 23.33
N GLU A 254 0.67 -2.01 22.98
CA GLU A 254 -0.48 -2.12 23.91
C GLU A 254 -0.09 -2.80 25.22
N LYS A 255 0.79 -3.81 25.18
CA LYS A 255 1.32 -4.48 26.38
C LYS A 255 2.12 -3.57 27.33
N LEU A 256 2.71 -2.48 26.84
CA LEU A 256 3.51 -1.54 27.64
C LEU A 256 2.67 -0.46 28.33
N ARG A 257 1.40 -0.28 27.93
CA ARG A 257 0.49 0.75 28.49
C ARG A 257 -0.52 0.21 29.51
N MET A 258 -0.46 -1.09 29.82
CA MET A 258 -1.32 -1.72 30.85
C MET A 258 -0.52 -2.13 32.09
N ILE A 259 0.60 -1.47 32.36
CA ILE A 259 1.39 -1.58 33.60
C ILE A 259 1.33 -0.23 34.30
#